data_AF-A0A3N5Q1C2-F1
#
_entry.id   AF-A0A3N5Q1C2-F1
#
_cell.length_a   1.000
_cell.length_b   1.000
_cell.length_c   1.000
_cell.angle_alpha   90.00
_cell.angle_beta   90.00
_cell.angle_gamma   90.00
#
_symmetry.space_group_name_H-M   'P 1'
#
loop_
_entity.id
_entity.type
_entity.pdbx_description
1 polymer ?
#
loop_
_entity_poly.entity_id
_entity_poly.type
_entity_poly.pdbx_seq_one_letter_code
_entity_poly.pdbx_strand_id
1 'polypeptide(L)'
;MSSSDHRNLLFVGTHGHVRAIDKRTGADIWTTSLPDTGYTIVSLLYEAGLVFAGSKGYVFALDATSGRICWSNQLSGLGYEHMILATASQSNTASMPVAGQTMQDAASDNTTSQ
;
A
#
# COMPACT_ATOMS: atom_id res chain seq x y z
N MET A 1 -10.75 -15.35 -5.71
CA MET A 1 -9.58 -15.07 -4.86
C MET A 1 -9.95 -13.88 -4.00
N SER A 2 -10.22 -14.14 -2.73
CA SER A 2 -10.75 -13.16 -1.79
C SER A 2 -9.59 -12.30 -1.26
N SER A 3 -9.89 -11.04 -0.93
CA SER A 3 -9.03 -9.94 -0.43
C SER A 3 -7.95 -10.28 0.64
N SER A 4 -7.91 -11.52 1.16
CA SER A 4 -6.98 -11.98 2.20
C SER A 4 -5.66 -12.59 1.69
N ASP A 5 -5.50 -12.86 0.40
CA ASP A 5 -4.35 -13.64 -0.12
C ASP A 5 -2.99 -12.89 -0.07
N HIS A 6 -2.98 -11.55 -0.08
CA HIS A 6 -1.72 -10.77 -0.08
C HIS A 6 -0.92 -10.91 1.23
N ARG A 7 -1.56 -11.26 2.35
CA ARG A 7 -0.86 -11.42 3.65
C ARG A 7 0.16 -12.56 3.63
N ASN A 8 0.00 -13.49 2.68
CA ASN A 8 0.90 -14.63 2.49
C ASN A 8 1.86 -14.46 1.32
N LEU A 9 1.95 -13.28 0.70
CA LEU A 9 2.92 -13.03 -0.36
C LEU A 9 4.24 -12.46 0.18
N LEU A 10 5.35 -12.98 -0.33
CA LEU A 10 6.68 -12.43 -0.23
C LEU A 10 7.00 -11.77 -1.56
N PHE A 11 7.27 -10.46 -1.54
CA PHE A 11 7.71 -9.74 -2.74
C PHE A 11 9.23 -9.69 -2.79
N VAL A 12 9.80 -10.06 -3.94
CA VAL A 12 11.25 -10.12 -4.15
C VAL A 12 11.63 -9.30 -5.37
N GLY A 13 12.55 -8.36 -5.19
CA GLY A 13 13.11 -7.55 -6.26
C GLY A 13 14.51 -8.05 -6.60
N THR A 14 14.75 -8.44 -7.86
CA THR A 14 16.08 -8.91 -8.30
C THR A 14 16.22 -8.84 -9.81
N HIS A 15 17.41 -8.47 -10.31
CA HIS A 15 17.74 -8.47 -11.75
C HIS A 15 16.70 -7.78 -12.66
N GLY A 16 16.16 -6.62 -12.24
CA GLY A 16 15.10 -5.92 -12.97
C GLY A 16 13.76 -6.65 -13.02
N HIS A 17 13.53 -7.59 -12.10
CA HIS A 17 12.26 -8.29 -11.93
C HIS A 17 11.70 -8.07 -10.53
N VAL A 18 10.37 -8.11 -10.46
CA VAL A 18 9.63 -8.27 -9.21
C VAL A 18 8.92 -9.61 -9.25
N ARG A 19 9.00 -10.37 -8.17
CA ARG A 19 8.30 -11.64 -7.98
C ARG A 19 7.40 -11.56 -6.77
N ALA A 20 6.26 -12.25 -6.83
CA ALA A 20 5.51 -12.63 -5.64
C ALA A 20 5.61 -14.13 -5.45
N ILE A 21 5.94 -14.52 -4.23
CA ILE A 21 6.11 -15.91 -3.81
C ILE A 21 5.15 -16.17 -2.66
N ASP A 22 4.46 -17.31 -2.67
CA ASP A 22 3.69 -17.76 -1.51
C ASP A 22 4.64 -18.09 -0.35
N LYS A 23 4.53 -17.36 0.76
CA LYS A 23 5.39 -17.47 1.95
C LYS A 23 5.38 -18.84 2.61
N ARG A 24 4.30 -19.61 2.43
CA ARG A 24 4.11 -20.90 3.10
C ARG A 24 4.74 -22.03 2.28
N THR A 25 4.69 -21.93 0.97
CA THR A 25 5.06 -23.01 0.04
C THR A 25 6.32 -22.73 -0.77
N GLY A 26 6.70 -21.46 -0.91
CA GLY A 26 7.79 -21.02 -1.79
C GLY A 26 7.42 -21.02 -3.27
N ALA A 27 6.14 -21.22 -3.62
CA ALA A 27 5.70 -21.21 -5.02
C ALA A 27 5.68 -19.79 -5.60
N ASP A 28 6.23 -19.62 -6.81
CA ASP A 28 6.08 -18.39 -7.58
C ASP A 28 4.61 -18.19 -7.97
N ILE A 29 4.02 -17.06 -7.58
CA ILE A 29 2.64 -16.67 -7.90
C ILE A 29 2.61 -15.84 -9.18
N TRP A 30 3.49 -14.84 -9.26
CA TRP A 30 3.68 -14.03 -10.46
C TRP A 30 5.10 -13.49 -10.56
N THR A 31 5.51 -13.11 -11.76
CA THR A 31 6.79 -12.45 -12.05
C THR A 31 6.57 -11.34 -13.08
N THR A 32 7.12 -10.17 -12.81
CA THR A 32 7.04 -9.00 -13.68
C THR A 32 8.44 -8.52 -14.01
N SER A 33 8.75 -8.37 -15.30
CA SER A 33 9.96 -7.68 -15.75
C SER A 33 9.72 -6.18 -15.73
N LEU A 34 10.64 -5.42 -15.16
CA LEU A 34 10.63 -3.97 -15.12
C LEU A 34 11.27 -3.43 -16.40
N PRO A 35 10.51 -2.80 -17.31
CA PRO A 35 11.01 -2.31 -18.58
C PRO A 35 12.20 -1.35 -18.41
N ASP A 36 13.15 -1.38 -19.34
CA ASP A 36 14.30 -0.47 -19.43
C ASP A 36 15.33 -0.55 -18.29
N THR A 37 15.06 -1.37 -17.27
CA THR A 37 15.93 -1.55 -16.11
C THR A 37 17.07 -2.55 -16.36
N GLY A 38 16.86 -3.56 -17.20
CA GLY A 38 17.87 -4.62 -17.44
C GLY A 38 18.13 -5.44 -16.19
N TYR A 39 19.36 -5.90 -15.98
CA TYR A 39 19.71 -6.80 -14.86
C TYR A 39 20.17 -6.04 -13.60
N THR A 40 19.43 -5.02 -13.19
CA THR A 40 19.81 -4.15 -12.06
C THR A 40 19.15 -4.55 -10.74
N ILE A 41 19.70 -4.02 -9.64
CA ILE A 41 19.11 -4.17 -8.30
C ILE A 41 17.72 -3.50 -8.28
N VAL A 42 16.79 -4.08 -7.53
CA VAL A 42 15.43 -3.58 -7.38
C VAL A 42 15.14 -3.34 -5.90
N SER A 43 14.84 -2.09 -5.54
CA SER A 43 14.37 -1.72 -4.20
C SER A 43 12.85 -1.83 -4.17
N LEU A 44 12.29 -2.44 -3.11
CA LEU A 44 10.85 -2.63 -2.97
C LEU A 44 10.27 -1.91 -1.75
N LEU A 45 9.04 -1.42 -1.90
CA LEU A 45 8.18 -0.94 -0.83
C LEU A 45 6.76 -1.44 -1.07
N TYR A 46 6.10 -1.99 -0.05
CA TYR A 46 4.71 -2.43 -0.14
C TYR A 46 3.81 -1.54 0.71
N GLU A 47 2.74 -1.00 0.11
CA GLU A 47 1.73 -0.21 0.80
C GLU A 47 0.39 -0.26 0.05
N ALA A 48 -0.71 -0.33 0.80
CA ALA A 48 -2.07 -0.19 0.28
C ALA A 48 -2.40 -1.09 -0.95
N GLY A 49 -1.85 -2.30 -1.01
CA GLY A 49 -2.09 -3.25 -2.10
C GLY A 49 -1.24 -3.01 -3.36
N LEU A 50 -0.27 -2.08 -3.29
CA LEU A 50 0.71 -1.83 -4.33
C LEU A 50 2.10 -2.25 -3.88
N VAL A 51 2.88 -2.75 -4.83
CA VAL A 51 4.33 -2.95 -4.71
C VAL A 51 5.02 -1.86 -5.53
N PHE A 52 5.68 -0.93 -4.85
CA PHE A 52 6.53 0.05 -5.48
C PHE A 52 7.92 -0.55 -5.69
N ALA A 53 8.42 -0.47 -6.92
CA ALA A 53 9.70 -1.02 -7.32
C ALA A 53 10.57 0.07 -7.93
N GLY A 54 11.69 0.37 -7.30
CA GLY A 54 12.72 1.26 -7.82
C GLY A 54 13.82 0.45 -8.50
N SER A 55 14.09 0.67 -9.79
CA SER A 55 15.28 0.13 -10.45
C SER A 55 15.78 0.99 -11.62
N LYS A 56 17.11 1.20 -11.71
CA LYS A 56 17.80 1.99 -12.74
C LYS A 56 17.13 3.33 -13.09
N GLY A 57 16.87 4.15 -12.06
CA GLY A 57 16.21 5.45 -12.22
C GLY A 57 14.69 5.38 -12.46
N TYR A 58 14.09 4.20 -12.62
CA TYR A 58 12.64 4.08 -12.72
C TYR A 58 12.01 3.73 -11.39
N VAL A 59 10.81 4.25 -11.15
CA VAL A 59 9.87 3.78 -10.12
C VAL A 59 8.63 3.24 -10.82
N PHE A 60 8.24 2.02 -10.46
CA PHE A 60 7.02 1.36 -10.92
C PHE A 60 6.10 1.14 -9.74
N ALA A 61 4.79 1.22 -9.96
CA ALA A 61 3.81 0.64 -9.05
C ALA A 61 3.17 -0.57 -9.70
N LEU A 62 3.21 -1.69 -9.01
CA LEU A 62 2.60 -2.94 -9.43
C LEU A 62 1.40 -3.23 -8.52
N ASP A 63 0.32 -3.73 -9.10
CA ASP A 63 -0.75 -4.37 -8.35
C ASP A 63 -0.20 -5.61 -7.62
N ALA A 64 -0.34 -5.67 -6.30
CA ALA A 64 0.27 -6.73 -5.49
C ALA A 64 -0.32 -8.13 -5.76
N THR A 65 -1.54 -8.20 -6.29
CA THR A 65 -2.24 -9.46 -6.55
C THR A 65 -1.77 -10.09 -7.86
N SER A 66 -1.65 -9.27 -8.91
CA SER A 66 -1.43 -9.73 -10.29
C SER A 66 -0.03 -9.46 -10.80
N GLY A 67 0.74 -8.58 -10.16
CA GLY A 67 2.02 -8.09 -10.65
C GLY A 67 1.91 -7.12 -11.83
N ARG A 68 0.69 -6.74 -12.25
CA ARG A 68 0.48 -5.79 -13.34
C ARG A 68 1.06 -4.43 -12.97
N ILE A 69 1.88 -3.86 -13.86
CA ILE A 69 2.34 -2.47 -13.72
C ILE A 69 1.12 -1.54 -13.89
N CYS A 70 0.80 -0.80 -12.84
CA CYS A 70 -0.24 0.22 -12.82
C CYS A 70 0.26 1.54 -13.40
N TRP A 71 1.49 1.93 -13.06
CA TRP A 71 2.15 3.13 -13.59
C TRP A 71 3.68 3.05 -13.45
N SER A 72 4.40 3.93 -14.16
CA SER A 72 5.85 4.12 -14.05
C SER A 72 6.26 5.59 -14.07
N ASN A 73 7.45 5.89 -13.54
CA ASN A 73 8.11 7.20 -13.57
C ASN A 73 9.62 7.01 -13.77
N GLN A 74 10.25 7.73 -14.70
CA GLN A 74 11.66 7.56 -15.10
C GLN A 74 12.68 8.35 -14.24
N LEU A 75 12.24 9.17 -13.27
CA LEU A 75 13.12 10.03 -12.46
C LEU A 75 14.21 10.74 -13.29
N SER A 76 13.83 11.28 -14.45
CA SER A 76 14.76 11.80 -15.45
C SER A 76 15.70 12.87 -14.88
N GLY A 77 16.99 12.72 -15.16
CA GLY A 77 18.03 13.67 -14.73
C GLY A 77 18.64 13.39 -13.35
N LEU A 78 18.22 12.34 -12.64
CA LEU A 78 18.74 11.98 -11.32
C LEU A 78 19.75 10.83 -11.33
N GLY A 79 20.05 10.25 -12.49
CA GLY A 79 21.00 9.14 -12.65
C GLY A 79 20.38 7.77 -12.32
N TYR A 80 21.24 6.76 -12.13
CA TYR A 80 20.84 5.35 -11.98
C TYR A 80 21.36 4.70 -10.70
N GLU A 81 21.69 5.52 -9.70
CA GLU A 81 22.27 5.10 -8.43
C GLU A 81 21.25 4.37 -7.53
N HIS A 82 21.69 3.99 -6.32
CA HIS A 82 20.86 3.33 -5.32
C HIS A 82 19.60 4.14 -4.99
N MET A 83 18.45 3.49 -5.09
CA MET A 83 17.16 4.06 -4.71
C MET A 83 16.71 3.59 -3.33
N ILE A 84 16.30 4.55 -2.51
CA ILE A 84 15.64 4.32 -1.24
C ILE A 84 14.21 4.80 -1.37
N LEU A 85 13.26 3.97 -0.95
CA LEU A 85 11.84 4.25 -1.05
C LEU A 85 11.27 4.48 0.36
N ALA A 86 10.42 5.48 0.49
CA ALA A 86 9.66 5.75 1.70
C ALA A 86 8.27 6.26 1.30
N THR A 87 7.30 6.06 2.19
CA THR A 87 5.96 6.59 2.03
C THR A 87 5.59 7.45 3.22
N ALA A 88 4.77 8.48 2.97
CA ALA A 88 4.15 9.27 4.01
C ALA A 88 2.81 8.65 4.37
N SER A 89 2.77 7.72 5.34
CA SER A 89 1.50 7.15 5.79
C SER A 89 0.73 8.19 6.62
N GLN A 90 -0.41 8.68 6.12
CA GLN A 90 -1.39 9.34 6.96
C GLN A 90 -2.31 8.27 7.56
N SER A 91 -2.12 7.97 8.85
CA SER A 91 -3.12 7.21 9.61
C SER A 91 -4.33 8.10 9.85
N ASN A 92 -5.35 8.01 9.00
CA ASN A 92 -6.63 8.66 9.24
C ASN A 92 -7.40 7.85 10.31
N THR A 93 -7.05 8.02 11.58
CA THR A 93 -7.85 7.51 12.70
C THR A 93 -9.00 8.47 13.01
N ALA A 94 -10.01 8.50 12.14
CA ALA A 94 -11.38 8.79 12.54
C ALA A 94 -12.08 7.43 12.56
N SER A 95 -12.57 6.90 13.69
CA SER A 95 -13.61 7.51 14.51
C SER A 95 -13.61 6.92 15.91
N MET A 96 -13.53 7.76 16.94
CA MET A 96 -14.17 7.46 18.22
C MET A 96 -15.56 8.12 18.17
N PRO A 97 -16.68 7.38 18.25
CA PRO A 97 -17.98 8.01 18.47
C PRO A 97 -17.98 8.61 19.88
N VAL A 98 -18.17 9.92 19.98
CA VAL A 98 -18.55 10.57 21.24
C VAL A 98 -19.83 9.88 21.73
N ALA A 99 -19.74 9.24 22.88
CA ALA A 99 -20.87 8.64 23.56
C ALA A 99 -21.90 9.73 23.92
N GLY A 100 -23.15 9.47 23.53
CA GLY A 100 -24.39 10.11 23.98
C GLY A 100 -24.32 11.45 24.72
N GLN A 101 -24.54 12.55 24.01
CA GLN A 101 -25.32 13.65 24.57
C GLN A 101 -26.79 13.42 24.19
N THR A 102 -27.53 12.73 25.06
CA THR A 102 -28.98 12.68 25.00
C THR A 102 -29.53 14.08 25.22
N MET A 103 -30.31 14.58 24.27
CA MET A 103 -31.11 15.78 24.42
C MET A 103 -32.28 15.48 25.38
N GLN A 104 -32.19 15.96 26.61
CA GLN A 104 -33.28 16.14 27.57
C GLN A 104 -32.67 17.11 28.60
N ASP A 105 -33.00 18.40 28.62
CA ASP A 105 -34.30 18.90 29.06
C ASP A 105 -34.64 20.24 28.41
N ALA A 106 -35.74 20.28 27.67
CA ALA A 106 -36.47 21.50 27.37
C ALA A 106 -37.97 21.21 27.58
N ALA A 107 -38.65 22.23 28.13
CA ALA A 107 -40.08 22.31 28.48
C ALA A 107 -40.43 21.76 29.88
N SER A 108 -40.58 22.62 30.88
CA SER A 108 -41.82 23.36 31.20
C SER A 108 -42.91 22.41 31.71
N ASP A 109 -43.13 22.38 33.02
CA ASP A 109 -44.47 22.17 33.55
C ASP A 109 -44.69 22.97 34.84
N ASN A 110 -45.87 23.57 34.86
CA ASN A 110 -46.38 24.59 35.75
C ASN A 110 -47.35 23.94 36.77
N THR A 111 -47.42 24.53 37.97
CA THR A 111 -48.52 24.47 38.96
C THR A 111 -48.83 23.14 39.70
N THR A 112 -48.75 23.15 41.05
CA THR A 112 -49.90 23.02 41.99
C THR A 112 -49.51 22.54 43.41
N SER A 113 -49.84 23.40 44.40
CA SER A 113 -50.23 23.21 45.82
C SER A 113 -49.43 22.34 46.81
N GLN A 114 -48.91 22.96 47.88
CA GLN A 114 -49.56 23.13 49.21
C GLN A 114 -48.79 24.19 50.01
#